data_AF-A0A7Y7D552-F1
#
_entry.id   AF-A0A7Y7D552-F1
#
_cell.length_a   1.000
_cell.length_b   1.000
_cell.length_c   1.000
_cell.angle_alpha   90.00
_cell.angle_beta   90.00
_cell.angle_gamma   90.00
#
_symmetry.space_group_name_H-M   'P 1'
#
loop_
_entity.id
_entity.type
_entity.pdbx_description
1 polymer ?
#
loop_
_entity_poly.entity_id
_entity_poly.type
_entity_poly.pdbx_seq_one_letter_code
_entity_poly.pdbx_strand_id
1 'polypeptide(L)'
;MPDPDFSAMKAYSTASMAVTAGSVTVTGALAAEPFSASGTALGGGLSGSPAVQEQVWRFFSEKGLAPHQIAAILGNVSAESAFNPMAVGDGGTSFGLFQHHAGRGQGLLGALGGMGGLGNVEAQLQYAWSELLTGENGVLQTLLAATNVREATEAFVGFERPQGWSAANPSGAHGWADRLGGAEEALAKFGTTATTAQQTLGTLGQGFDVLGGLLSSLTGAGGSGATSWVGGLVDAILGPAAAAAPANADGGYPPCRRRGVQPSGDSQDPSRA
;
A
#
# COMPACT_ATOMS: atom_id res chain seq x y z
N MET A 1 -40.10 -18.47 -26.21
CA MET A 1 -38.63 -18.34 -26.13
C MET A 1 -38.14 -19.48 -25.25
N PRO A 2 -37.08 -20.22 -25.62
CA PRO A 2 -36.51 -21.22 -24.73
C PRO A 2 -35.65 -20.54 -23.66
N ASP A 3 -35.79 -20.98 -22.41
CA ASP A 3 -34.94 -20.55 -21.29
C ASP A 3 -33.48 -20.96 -21.54
N PRO A 4 -32.48 -20.14 -21.16
CA PRO A 4 -31.08 -20.53 -21.28
C PRO A 4 -30.76 -21.67 -20.30
N ASP A 5 -30.34 -22.81 -20.86
CA ASP A 5 -29.79 -23.95 -20.15
C ASP A 5 -28.36 -23.61 -19.66
N PHE A 6 -28.19 -23.51 -18.34
CA PHE A 6 -26.89 -23.26 -17.69
C PHE A 6 -26.10 -24.54 -17.38
N SER A 7 -26.53 -25.71 -17.87
CA SER A 7 -25.91 -27.01 -17.55
C SER A 7 -24.55 -27.26 -18.21
N ALA A 8 -24.01 -26.28 -18.95
CA ALA A 8 -22.74 -26.41 -19.68
C ALA A 8 -21.59 -25.50 -19.18
N MET A 9 -21.67 -24.95 -17.97
CA MET A 9 -20.46 -24.38 -17.34
C MET A 9 -19.54 -25.51 -16.85
N LYS A 10 -18.68 -25.96 -17.77
CA LYS A 10 -17.51 -26.78 -17.46
C LYS A 10 -16.67 -26.01 -16.44
N ALA A 11 -16.66 -26.51 -15.20
CA ALA A 11 -15.83 -25.96 -14.14
C ALA A 11 -14.37 -25.93 -14.61
N TYR A 12 -13.87 -24.73 -14.94
CA TYR A 12 -12.44 -24.52 -15.09
C TYR A 12 -11.84 -24.63 -13.70
N SER A 13 -11.22 -25.78 -13.42
CA SER A 13 -10.32 -25.94 -12.30
C SER A 13 -9.28 -24.84 -12.39
N THR A 14 -9.31 -23.90 -11.45
CA THR A 14 -8.21 -22.97 -11.20
C THR A 14 -7.00 -23.83 -10.85
N ALA A 15 -5.98 -23.83 -11.70
CA ALA A 15 -4.70 -24.42 -11.37
C ALA A 15 -4.18 -23.71 -10.11
N SER A 16 -4.12 -24.43 -9.00
CA SER A 16 -3.50 -23.98 -7.77
C SER A 16 -2.01 -23.79 -8.03
N MET A 17 -1.56 -22.55 -8.19
CA MET A 17 -0.13 -22.23 -8.13
C MET A 17 0.34 -22.46 -6.70
N ALA A 18 1.10 -23.54 -6.49
CA ALA A 18 1.89 -23.71 -5.29
C ALA A 18 3.07 -22.73 -5.34
N VAL A 19 2.89 -21.55 -4.74
CA VAL A 19 4.02 -20.69 -4.39
C VAL A 19 4.63 -21.29 -3.13
N THR A 20 5.79 -21.90 -3.25
CA THR A 20 6.64 -22.30 -2.12
C THR A 20 7.17 -21.03 -1.46
N ALA A 21 6.35 -20.38 -0.64
CA ALA A 21 6.83 -19.37 0.30
C ALA A 21 7.69 -20.10 1.34
N GLY A 22 8.97 -19.75 1.41
CA GLY A 22 9.81 -20.10 2.55
C GLY A 22 9.08 -19.70 3.83
N SER A 23 8.95 -20.66 4.74
CA SER A 23 8.19 -20.54 5.98
C SER A 23 8.53 -19.27 6.76
N VAL A 24 7.54 -18.42 7.01
CA VAL A 24 7.61 -17.42 8.07
C VAL A 24 6.92 -18.01 9.30
N THR A 25 7.74 -18.42 10.26
CA THR A 25 7.29 -18.82 11.59
C THR A 25 6.72 -17.58 12.30
N VAL A 26 5.40 -17.48 12.38
CA VAL A 26 4.74 -16.56 13.32
C VAL A 26 4.56 -17.31 14.63
N THR A 27 5.55 -17.23 15.50
CA THR A 27 5.37 -17.54 16.93
C THR A 27 4.62 -16.37 17.56
N GLY A 28 3.37 -16.61 17.93
CA GLY A 28 2.49 -15.59 18.49
C GLY A 28 2.89 -15.10 19.88
N ALA A 29 2.47 -13.88 20.21
CA ALA A 29 1.95 -13.49 21.51
C ALA A 29 1.24 -12.13 21.36
N LEU A 30 0.04 -12.06 21.94
CA LEU A 30 -0.81 -10.88 22.04
C LEU A 30 -0.09 -9.78 22.84
N ALA A 31 0.03 -8.58 22.27
CA ALA A 31 0.16 -7.33 23.01
C ALA A 31 -0.36 -6.19 22.14
N ALA A 32 -1.39 -5.51 22.63
CA ALA A 32 -1.92 -4.29 22.04
C ALA A 32 -0.89 -3.17 22.24
N GLU A 33 -0.13 -2.89 21.19
CA GLU A 33 0.73 -1.72 21.04
C GLU A 33 0.41 -1.11 19.66
N PRO A 34 0.53 0.21 19.47
CA PRO A 34 0.23 0.82 18.18
C PRO A 34 1.13 0.19 17.12
N PHE A 35 0.51 -0.47 16.16
CA PHE A 35 1.18 -1.09 15.02
C PHE A 35 1.89 0.00 14.20
N SER A 36 3.15 0.26 14.54
CA SER A 36 4.10 0.88 13.61
C SER A 36 4.54 -0.24 12.66
N ALA A 37 4.03 -0.17 11.43
CA ALA A 37 4.44 -1.02 10.33
C ALA A 37 5.89 -0.73 9.92
N SER A 38 6.86 -1.09 10.76
CA SER A 38 8.24 -1.26 10.32
C SER A 38 8.34 -2.62 9.65
N GLY A 39 7.88 -2.67 8.39
CA GLY A 39 8.15 -3.77 7.49
C GLY A 39 9.66 -3.96 7.41
N THR A 40 10.14 -5.11 7.88
CA THR A 40 11.54 -5.51 7.73
C THR A 40 11.83 -5.63 6.24
N ALA A 41 12.61 -4.69 5.72
CA ALA A 41 12.98 -4.60 4.32
C ALA A 41 13.73 -5.86 3.87
N LEU A 42 13.08 -6.68 3.05
CA LEU A 42 13.75 -7.71 2.26
C LEU A 42 14.08 -7.10 0.90
N GLY A 43 15.36 -6.77 0.71
CA GLY A 43 16.11 -6.70 -0.55
C GLY A 43 15.56 -5.87 -1.72
N GLY A 44 16.29 -4.80 -2.09
CA GLY A 44 16.18 -4.14 -3.39
C GLY A 44 14.85 -3.42 -3.63
N GLY A 45 14.65 -2.28 -2.97
CA GLY A 45 13.47 -1.45 -3.20
C GLY A 45 13.57 -0.64 -4.48
N LEU A 46 12.41 -0.41 -5.12
CA LEU A 46 12.25 0.59 -6.18
C LEU A 46 12.98 1.88 -5.83
N SER A 47 13.86 2.33 -6.73
CA SER A 47 14.54 3.62 -6.62
C SER A 47 13.54 4.78 -6.76
N GLY A 48 13.94 6.00 -6.38
CA GLY A 48 13.06 7.18 -6.45
C GLY A 48 12.24 7.43 -5.18
N SER A 49 11.20 8.25 -5.29
CA SER A 49 10.40 8.71 -4.14
C SER A 49 9.41 7.65 -3.64
N PRO A 50 9.57 7.11 -2.40
CA PRO A 50 8.64 6.12 -1.85
C PRO A 50 7.22 6.66 -1.69
N ALA A 51 7.08 7.94 -1.32
CA ALA A 51 5.78 8.58 -1.17
C ALA A 51 5.03 8.73 -2.50
N VAL A 52 5.74 8.86 -3.62
CA VAL A 52 5.13 8.87 -4.96
C VAL A 52 4.73 7.45 -5.36
N GLN A 53 5.59 6.46 -5.10
CA GLN A 53 5.26 5.04 -5.35
C GLN A 53 3.97 4.62 -4.62
N GLU A 54 3.84 5.00 -3.34
CA GLU A 54 2.63 4.72 -2.53
C GLU A 54 1.39 5.42 -3.08
N GLN A 55 1.52 6.68 -3.54
CA GLN A 55 0.41 7.40 -4.15
C GLN A 55 -0.07 6.75 -5.45
N VAL A 56 0.86 6.34 -6.32
CA VAL A 56 0.55 5.61 -7.55
C VAL A 56 -0.17 4.30 -7.22
N TRP A 57 0.37 3.52 -6.26
CA TRP A 57 -0.23 2.26 -5.84
C TRP A 57 -1.65 2.43 -5.33
N ARG A 58 -1.84 3.38 -4.39
CA ARG A 58 -3.15 3.68 -3.80
C ARG A 58 -4.15 4.12 -4.84
N PHE A 59 -3.77 5.05 -5.72
CA PHE A 59 -4.66 5.60 -6.74
C PHE A 59 -5.25 4.50 -7.63
N PHE A 60 -4.40 3.61 -8.18
CA PHE A 60 -4.88 2.54 -9.05
C PHE A 60 -5.57 1.40 -8.29
N SER A 61 -5.23 1.19 -7.01
CA SER A 61 -6.00 0.30 -6.13
C SER A 61 -7.44 0.79 -5.96
N GLU A 62 -7.64 2.10 -5.78
CA GLU A 62 -8.96 2.72 -5.68
C GLU A 62 -9.76 2.66 -6.99
N LYS A 63 -9.08 2.50 -8.15
CA LYS A 63 -9.73 2.21 -9.43
C LYS A 63 -10.11 0.74 -9.61
N GLY A 64 -9.72 -0.13 -8.67
CA GLY A 64 -10.03 -1.55 -8.69
C GLY A 64 -9.06 -2.42 -9.50
N LEU A 65 -7.86 -1.91 -9.82
CA LEU A 65 -6.84 -2.72 -10.50
C LEU A 65 -6.26 -3.78 -9.55
N ALA A 66 -5.89 -4.92 -10.10
CA ALA A 66 -5.24 -5.99 -9.36
C ALA A 66 -3.76 -5.66 -9.06
N PRO A 67 -3.15 -6.23 -8.00
CA PRO A 67 -1.78 -5.94 -7.61
C PRO A 67 -0.74 -6.04 -8.73
N HIS A 68 -0.81 -7.07 -9.58
CA HIS A 68 0.12 -7.25 -10.70
C HIS A 68 -0.06 -6.21 -11.81
N GLN A 69 -1.26 -5.68 -11.98
CA GLN A 69 -1.55 -4.61 -12.94
C GLN A 69 -0.99 -3.28 -12.45
N ILE A 70 -1.17 -2.97 -11.17
CA ILE A 70 -0.60 -1.77 -10.54
C ILE A 70 0.92 -1.83 -10.53
N ALA A 71 1.49 -3.00 -10.25
CA ALA A 71 2.93 -3.22 -10.28
C ALA A 71 3.52 -2.95 -11.67
N ALA A 72 2.86 -3.39 -12.75
CA ALA A 72 3.26 -3.06 -14.12
C ALA A 72 3.28 -1.55 -14.41
N ILE A 73 2.30 -0.80 -13.86
CA ILE A 73 2.28 0.67 -13.96
C ILE A 73 3.49 1.26 -13.25
N LEU A 74 3.77 0.84 -12.01
CA LEU A 74 4.93 1.29 -11.24
C LEU A 74 6.26 0.99 -11.93
N GLY A 75 6.41 -0.19 -12.54
CA GLY A 75 7.60 -0.55 -13.31
C GLY A 75 7.87 0.40 -14.48
N ASN A 76 6.80 0.81 -15.19
CA ASN A 76 6.93 1.80 -16.26
C ASN A 76 7.24 3.20 -15.70
N VAL A 77 6.54 3.68 -14.67
CA VAL A 77 6.82 4.97 -14.03
C VAL A 77 8.27 5.05 -13.51
N SER A 78 8.79 3.93 -13.00
CA SER A 78 10.20 3.82 -12.59
C SER A 78 11.15 4.08 -13.76
N ALA A 79 10.90 3.45 -14.91
CA ALA A 79 11.72 3.62 -16.10
C ALA A 79 11.59 5.02 -16.74
N GLU A 80 10.39 5.61 -16.70
CA GLU A 80 10.14 6.92 -17.31
C GLU A 80 10.71 8.08 -16.50
N SER A 81 10.55 8.05 -15.17
CA SER A 81 10.79 9.23 -14.34
C SER A 81 11.56 8.95 -13.06
N ALA A 82 11.87 7.68 -12.76
CA ALA A 82 12.33 7.27 -11.43
C ALA A 82 11.43 7.84 -10.30
N PHE A 83 10.12 7.89 -10.54
CA PHE A 83 9.12 8.48 -9.64
C PHE A 83 9.33 9.96 -9.33
N ASN A 84 9.95 10.71 -10.24
CA ASN A 84 10.06 12.16 -10.15
C ASN A 84 8.89 12.84 -10.88
N PRO A 85 7.90 13.41 -10.15
CA PRO A 85 6.77 14.09 -10.80
C PRO A 85 7.18 15.37 -11.53
N MET A 86 8.36 15.93 -11.23
CA MET A 86 8.93 17.10 -11.89
C MET A 86 9.83 16.74 -13.08
N ALA A 87 9.87 15.47 -13.51
CA ALA A 87 10.74 15.04 -14.58
C ALA A 87 10.41 15.76 -15.89
N VAL A 88 11.44 16.25 -16.57
CA VAL A 88 11.36 16.90 -17.89
C VAL A 88 12.34 16.19 -18.82
N GLY A 89 11.81 15.57 -19.88
CA GLY A 89 12.57 14.80 -20.87
C GLY A 89 12.58 15.44 -22.25
N ASP A 90 13.28 14.79 -23.18
CA ASP A 90 13.30 15.09 -24.63
C ASP A 90 13.52 16.57 -24.98
N GLY A 91 14.43 17.23 -24.27
CA GLY A 91 14.73 18.65 -24.51
C GLY A 91 13.61 19.61 -24.11
N GLY A 92 12.69 19.18 -23.23
CA GLY A 92 11.60 20.02 -22.72
C GLY A 92 10.23 19.71 -23.30
N THR A 93 10.03 18.53 -23.90
CA THR A 93 8.75 18.16 -24.54
C THR A 93 8.02 17.00 -23.86
N SER A 94 8.65 16.37 -22.86
CA SER A 94 8.11 15.24 -22.10
C SER A 94 8.06 15.57 -20.63
N PHE A 95 6.96 15.24 -19.94
CA PHE A 95 6.72 15.74 -18.59
C PHE A 95 6.14 14.68 -17.63
N GLY A 96 6.57 14.77 -16.38
CA GLY A 96 5.94 14.10 -15.25
C GLY A 96 6.25 12.61 -15.16
N LEU A 97 5.42 11.91 -14.38
CA LEU A 97 5.62 10.51 -13.98
C LEU A 97 5.67 9.53 -15.15
N PHE A 98 4.88 9.80 -16.18
CA PHE A 98 4.74 8.98 -17.38
C PHE A 98 5.39 9.64 -18.61
N GLN A 99 6.21 10.68 -18.42
CA GLN A 99 6.90 11.39 -19.50
C GLN A 99 6.01 11.72 -20.72
N HIS A 100 4.79 12.25 -20.49
CA HIS A 100 3.84 12.51 -21.57
C HIS A 100 4.46 13.45 -22.62
N HIS A 101 4.63 12.95 -23.84
CA HIS A 101 5.34 13.63 -24.92
C HIS A 101 4.43 14.50 -25.80
N ALA A 102 4.96 15.61 -26.31
CA ALA A 102 4.33 16.47 -27.31
C ALA A 102 2.88 16.87 -26.96
N GLY A 103 1.90 16.51 -27.80
CA GLY A 103 0.49 16.89 -27.61
C GLY A 103 -0.11 16.36 -26.30
N ARG A 104 0.30 15.16 -25.87
CA ARG A 104 -0.10 14.60 -24.57
C ARG A 104 0.53 15.37 -23.41
N GLY A 105 1.79 15.80 -23.58
CA GLY A 105 2.47 16.67 -22.62
C GLY A 105 1.79 18.03 -22.48
N GLN A 106 1.34 18.62 -23.58
CA GLN A 106 0.56 19.87 -23.56
C GLN A 106 -0.79 19.68 -22.87
N GLY A 107 -1.49 18.57 -23.12
CA GLY A 107 -2.73 18.21 -22.44
C GLY A 107 -2.54 18.08 -20.93
N LEU A 108 -1.47 17.38 -20.52
CA LEU A 108 -1.08 17.27 -19.12
C LEU A 108 -0.84 18.65 -18.49
N LEU A 109 0.00 19.49 -19.12
CA LEU A 109 0.26 20.84 -18.60
C LEU A 109 -1.02 21.68 -18.54
N GLY A 110 -1.94 21.54 -19.50
CA GLY A 110 -3.26 22.17 -19.47
C GLY A 110 -4.08 21.74 -18.26
N ALA A 111 -4.13 20.43 -17.97
CA ALA A 111 -4.82 19.88 -16.80
C ALA A 111 -4.21 20.32 -15.47
N LEU A 112 -2.89 20.56 -15.43
CA LEU A 112 -2.15 20.95 -14.24
C LEU A 112 -2.05 22.47 -14.03
N GLY A 113 -2.50 23.29 -14.99
CA GLY A 113 -2.32 24.74 -14.94
C GLY A 113 -0.88 25.20 -15.22
N GLY A 114 -0.11 24.41 -15.98
CA GLY A 114 1.25 24.69 -16.41
C GLY A 114 2.33 23.91 -15.65
N MET A 115 3.60 24.21 -15.94
CA MET A 115 4.75 23.48 -15.38
C MET A 115 4.84 23.54 -13.84
N GLY A 116 4.36 24.62 -13.23
CA GLY A 116 4.31 24.75 -11.77
C GLY A 116 3.40 23.71 -11.09
N GLY A 117 2.46 23.12 -11.83
CA GLY A 117 1.54 22.10 -11.33
C GLY A 117 2.11 20.67 -11.39
N LEU A 118 3.30 20.45 -11.96
CA LEU A 118 3.90 19.12 -12.08
C LEU A 118 4.11 18.43 -10.72
N GLY A 119 4.25 19.16 -9.62
CA GLY A 119 4.35 18.55 -8.29
C GLY A 119 3.07 17.83 -7.83
N ASN A 120 1.93 18.07 -8.48
CA ASN A 120 0.65 17.45 -8.13
C ASN A 120 0.53 16.04 -8.73
N VAL A 121 1.07 15.06 -8.00
CA VAL A 121 1.06 13.63 -8.35
C VAL A 121 -0.36 13.13 -8.65
N GLU A 122 -1.32 13.43 -7.77
CA GLU A 122 -2.72 13.00 -7.93
C GLU A 122 -3.31 13.49 -9.25
N ALA A 123 -3.09 14.77 -9.61
CA ALA A 123 -3.60 15.31 -10.87
C ALA A 123 -2.91 14.69 -12.11
N GLN A 124 -1.62 14.34 -12.03
CA GLN A 124 -0.96 13.59 -13.10
C GLN A 124 -1.57 12.19 -13.28
N LEU A 125 -1.86 11.51 -12.17
CA LEU A 125 -2.50 10.19 -12.17
C LEU A 125 -3.92 10.24 -12.72
N GLN A 126 -4.69 11.28 -12.36
CA GLN A 126 -6.02 11.52 -12.93
C GLN A 126 -5.97 11.77 -14.43
N TYR A 127 -5.00 12.54 -14.91
CA TYR A 127 -4.80 12.77 -16.34
C TYR A 127 -4.48 11.46 -17.08
N ALA A 128 -3.49 10.69 -16.60
CA ALA A 128 -3.13 9.39 -17.19
C ALA A 128 -4.32 8.42 -17.18
N TRP A 129 -5.09 8.37 -16.09
CA TRP A 129 -6.31 7.57 -15.99
C TRP A 129 -7.38 8.01 -17.00
N SER A 130 -7.56 9.31 -17.22
CA SER A 130 -8.51 9.81 -18.21
C SER A 130 -8.13 9.41 -19.63
N GLU A 131 -6.82 9.38 -19.96
CA GLU A 131 -6.33 8.88 -21.24
C GLU A 131 -6.62 7.37 -21.37
N LEU A 132 -6.31 6.58 -20.33
CA LEU A 132 -6.60 5.13 -20.28
C LEU A 132 -8.10 4.81 -20.43
N LEU A 133 -8.99 5.67 -19.94
CA LEU A 133 -10.43 5.50 -20.13
C LEU A 133 -10.91 5.90 -21.54
N THR A 134 -10.13 6.69 -22.28
CA THR A 134 -10.53 7.28 -23.56
C THR A 134 -9.60 6.86 -24.69
N GLY A 135 -8.63 7.71 -25.04
CA GLY A 135 -7.73 7.51 -26.18
C GLY A 135 -6.83 6.27 -26.07
N GLU A 136 -6.58 5.82 -24.84
CA GLU A 136 -5.69 4.68 -24.52
C GLU A 136 -6.47 3.45 -24.02
N ASN A 137 -7.78 3.38 -24.31
CA ASN A 137 -8.63 2.31 -23.79
C ASN A 137 -8.21 0.89 -24.19
N GLY A 138 -7.59 0.72 -25.37
CA GLY A 138 -7.04 -0.57 -25.77
C GLY A 138 -5.93 -1.06 -24.82
N VAL A 139 -5.09 -0.14 -24.32
CA VAL A 139 -4.06 -0.45 -23.32
C VAL A 139 -4.72 -0.87 -22.01
N LEU A 140 -5.72 -0.10 -21.55
CA LEU A 140 -6.44 -0.42 -20.33
C LEU A 140 -7.13 -1.79 -20.40
N GLN A 141 -7.83 -2.10 -21.50
CA GLN A 141 -8.48 -3.40 -21.67
C GLN A 141 -7.49 -4.56 -21.61
N THR A 142 -6.34 -4.41 -22.29
CA THR A 142 -5.30 -5.45 -22.28
C THR A 142 -4.67 -5.59 -20.89
N LEU A 143 -4.45 -4.48 -20.19
CA LEU A 143 -3.96 -4.48 -18.81
C LEU A 143 -4.93 -5.19 -17.87
N LEU A 144 -6.23 -4.89 -17.98
CA LEU A 144 -7.27 -5.51 -17.14
C LEU A 144 -7.43 -7.01 -17.42
N ALA A 145 -7.15 -7.45 -18.64
CA ALA A 145 -7.17 -8.87 -19.03
C ALA A 145 -5.90 -9.64 -18.61
N ALA A 146 -4.80 -8.94 -18.31
CA ALA A 146 -3.54 -9.56 -17.95
C ALA A 146 -3.66 -10.38 -16.66
N THR A 147 -3.06 -11.57 -16.68
CA THR A 147 -3.17 -12.55 -15.57
C THR A 147 -1.94 -12.59 -14.67
N ASN A 148 -0.85 -11.96 -15.11
CA ASN A 148 0.42 -11.92 -14.40
C ASN A 148 1.17 -10.60 -14.66
N VAL A 149 2.22 -10.34 -13.88
CA VAL A 149 2.98 -9.08 -13.93
C VAL A 149 3.66 -8.85 -15.28
N ARG A 150 4.12 -9.91 -15.94
CA ARG A 150 4.75 -9.81 -17.25
C ARG A 150 3.75 -9.36 -18.32
N GLU A 151 2.62 -10.06 -18.45
CA GLU A 151 1.55 -9.67 -19.37
C GLU A 151 1.04 -8.26 -19.09
N ALA A 152 0.90 -7.88 -17.82
CA ALA A 152 0.50 -6.54 -17.43
C ALA A 152 1.54 -5.49 -17.85
N THR A 153 2.83 -5.82 -17.75
CA THR A 153 3.93 -4.94 -18.20
C THR A 153 3.96 -4.84 -19.72
N GLU A 154 3.74 -5.94 -20.44
CA GLU A 154 3.61 -5.97 -21.91
C GLU A 154 2.41 -5.13 -22.38
N ALA A 155 1.30 -5.14 -21.63
CA ALA A 155 0.16 -4.30 -21.89
C ALA A 155 0.48 -2.82 -21.63
N PHE A 156 0.94 -2.48 -20.42
CA PHE A 156 1.06 -1.08 -19.99
C PHE A 156 2.20 -0.33 -20.68
N VAL A 157 3.27 -1.01 -21.12
CA VAL A 157 4.31 -0.34 -21.93
C VAL A 157 3.75 0.23 -23.25
N GLY A 158 2.59 -0.25 -23.69
CA GLY A 158 1.84 0.33 -24.81
C GLY A 158 1.22 1.71 -24.54
N PHE A 159 1.15 2.15 -23.29
CA PHE A 159 0.80 3.54 -22.93
C PHE A 159 1.95 4.50 -23.29
N GLU A 160 3.18 4.07 -23.01
CA GLU A 160 4.39 4.89 -23.21
C GLU A 160 4.94 4.80 -24.64
N ARG A 161 4.86 3.61 -25.25
CA ARG A 161 5.34 3.33 -26.62
C ARG A 161 6.78 3.82 -26.85
N PRO A 162 7.75 3.44 -26.00
CA PRO A 162 9.14 3.84 -26.17
C PRO A 162 9.72 3.25 -27.46
N GLN A 163 10.91 3.72 -27.86
CA GLN A 163 11.60 3.19 -29.04
C GLN A 163 11.63 1.66 -29.05
N GLY A 164 11.32 1.05 -30.19
CA GLY A 164 11.32 -0.41 -30.36
C GLY A 164 10.01 -1.09 -29.95
N TRP A 165 9.11 -0.38 -29.26
CA TRP A 165 7.79 -0.91 -28.95
C TRP A 165 6.95 -1.10 -30.22
N SER A 166 6.18 -2.19 -30.25
CA SER A 166 5.05 -2.37 -31.16
C SER A 166 4.02 -3.28 -30.51
N ALA A 167 2.76 -3.20 -30.94
CA ALA A 167 1.70 -4.08 -30.42
C ALA A 167 2.01 -5.58 -30.65
N ALA A 168 2.75 -5.91 -31.72
CA ALA A 168 3.17 -7.28 -32.01
C ALA A 168 4.43 -7.72 -31.25
N ASN A 169 5.21 -6.77 -30.72
CA ASN A 169 6.40 -7.03 -29.93
C ASN A 169 6.55 -6.00 -28.79
N PRO A 170 5.70 -6.06 -27.74
CA PRO A 170 5.77 -5.09 -26.65
C PRO A 170 7.10 -5.14 -25.89
N SER A 171 7.69 -6.34 -25.75
CA SER A 171 9.00 -6.53 -25.10
C SER A 171 10.20 -6.06 -25.93
N GLY A 172 9.98 -5.63 -27.18
CA GLY A 172 10.97 -4.89 -27.96
C GLY A 172 11.16 -3.44 -27.51
N ALA A 173 10.31 -2.95 -26.60
CA ALA A 173 10.39 -1.63 -25.99
C ALA A 173 11.76 -1.37 -25.33
N HIS A 174 12.29 -0.17 -25.55
CA HIS A 174 13.46 0.30 -24.82
C HIS A 174 13.21 0.28 -23.30
N GLY A 175 14.21 -0.19 -22.56
CA GLY A 175 14.12 -0.38 -21.11
C GLY A 175 13.20 -1.53 -20.68
N TRP A 176 12.85 -2.48 -21.56
CA TRP A 176 11.96 -3.60 -21.21
C TRP A 176 12.38 -4.35 -19.94
N ALA A 177 13.67 -4.69 -19.83
CA ALA A 177 14.19 -5.41 -18.66
C ALA A 177 14.01 -4.59 -17.36
N ASP A 178 14.29 -3.29 -17.40
CA ASP A 178 14.17 -2.40 -16.24
C ASP A 178 12.70 -2.21 -15.85
N ARG A 179 11.80 -2.09 -16.83
CA ARG A 179 10.34 -1.98 -16.61
C ARG A 179 9.79 -3.24 -15.95
N LEU A 180 10.15 -4.41 -16.46
CA LEU A 180 9.71 -5.68 -15.90
C LEU A 180 10.30 -5.92 -14.51
N GLY A 181 11.60 -5.68 -14.33
CA GLY A 181 12.27 -5.79 -13.04
C GLY A 181 11.65 -4.85 -11.99
N GLY A 182 11.41 -3.59 -12.36
CA GLY A 182 10.71 -2.64 -11.50
C GLY A 182 9.27 -3.08 -11.17
N ALA A 183 8.56 -3.70 -12.11
CA ALA A 183 7.23 -4.25 -11.85
C ALA A 183 7.29 -5.43 -10.87
N GLU A 184 8.27 -6.32 -10.99
CA GLU A 184 8.47 -7.43 -10.06
C GLU A 184 8.82 -6.93 -8.64
N GLU A 185 9.71 -5.94 -8.52
CA GLU A 185 10.04 -5.27 -7.26
C GLU A 185 8.81 -4.58 -6.64
N ALA A 186 8.02 -3.88 -7.45
CA ALA A 186 6.78 -3.25 -7.02
C ALA A 186 5.79 -4.28 -6.47
N LEU A 187 5.61 -5.40 -7.17
CA LEU A 187 4.71 -6.46 -6.75
C LEU A 187 5.17 -7.12 -5.44
N ALA A 188 6.47 -7.36 -5.29
CA ALA A 188 7.03 -7.88 -4.06
C ALA A 188 6.80 -6.93 -2.87
N LYS A 189 7.06 -5.63 -3.10
CA LYS A 189 6.93 -4.58 -2.08
C LYS A 189 5.48 -4.35 -1.64
N PHE A 190 4.56 -4.18 -2.59
CA PHE A 190 3.20 -3.72 -2.29
C PHE A 190 2.13 -4.83 -2.38
N GLY A 191 2.33 -5.84 -3.22
CA GLY A 191 1.39 -6.94 -3.40
C GLY A 191 1.25 -7.83 -2.16
N THR A 192 2.34 -8.00 -1.41
CA THR A 192 2.35 -8.71 -0.12
C THR A 192 1.56 -7.93 0.95
N THR A 193 1.70 -6.61 1.01
CA THR A 193 0.93 -5.73 1.89
C THR A 193 -0.56 -5.78 1.58
N ALA A 194 -0.94 -5.73 0.29
CA ALA A 194 -2.34 -5.83 -0.13
C ALA A 194 -2.96 -7.18 0.26
N THR A 195 -2.25 -8.29 0.03
CA THR A 195 -2.69 -9.64 0.41
C THR A 195 -2.88 -9.74 1.94
N THR A 196 -1.94 -9.21 2.72
CA THR A 196 -2.01 -9.20 4.19
C THR A 196 -3.19 -8.36 4.70
N ALA A 197 -3.42 -7.19 4.11
CA ALA A 197 -4.54 -6.31 4.48
C ALA A 197 -5.91 -6.97 4.18
N GLN A 198 -6.04 -7.62 3.03
CA GLN A 198 -7.24 -8.38 2.66
C GLN A 198 -7.49 -9.56 3.61
N GLN A 199 -6.43 -10.30 3.98
CA GLN A 199 -6.52 -11.39 4.96
C GLN A 199 -6.91 -10.89 6.35
N THR A 200 -6.38 -9.73 6.77
CA THR A 200 -6.71 -9.11 8.06
C THR A 200 -8.17 -8.64 8.08
N LEU A 201 -8.65 -8.05 7.00
CA LEU A 201 -10.06 -7.64 6.88
C LEU A 201 -11.00 -8.85 6.80
N GLY A 202 -10.63 -9.91 6.10
CA GLY A 202 -11.38 -11.17 6.06
C GLY A 202 -11.47 -11.83 7.44
N THR A 203 -10.38 -11.80 8.22
CA THR A 203 -10.35 -12.29 9.60
C THR A 203 -11.22 -11.44 10.52
N LEU A 204 -11.22 -10.12 10.35
CA LEU A 204 -12.09 -9.20 11.10
C LEU A 204 -13.58 -9.43 10.76
N GLY A 205 -13.90 -9.63 9.48
CA GLY A 205 -15.25 -9.99 9.01
C GLY A 205 -15.74 -11.30 9.61
N GLN A 206 -14.89 -12.33 9.62
CA GLN A 206 -15.20 -13.60 10.29
C GLN A 206 -15.41 -13.43 11.81
N GLY A 207 -14.69 -12.50 12.45
CA GLY A 207 -14.92 -12.14 13.85
C GLY A 207 -16.30 -11.55 14.10
N PHE A 208 -16.80 -10.70 13.19
CA PHE A 208 -18.16 -10.19 13.24
C PHE A 208 -19.22 -11.25 12.93
N ASP A 209 -18.94 -12.21 12.04
CA ASP A 209 -19.84 -13.34 11.77
C ASP A 209 -19.97 -14.27 12.99
N VAL A 210 -18.86 -14.53 13.69
CA VAL A 210 -18.86 -15.31 14.96
C VAL A 210 -19.61 -14.57 16.07
N LEU A 211 -19.40 -13.26 16.20
CA LEU A 211 -20.16 -12.42 17.13
C LEU A 211 -21.65 -12.38 16.77
N GLY A 212 -21.98 -12.27 15.48
CA GLY A 212 -23.34 -12.28 14.95
C GLY A 212 -24.03 -13.63 15.16
N GLY A 213 -23.32 -14.74 14.97
CA GLY A 213 -23.80 -16.09 15.28
C GLY A 213 -24.03 -16.31 16.78
N LEU A 214 -23.18 -15.74 17.63
CA LEU A 214 -23.36 -15.75 19.08
C LEU A 214 -24.56 -14.90 19.51
N LEU A 215 -24.74 -13.71 18.93
CA LEU A 215 -25.89 -12.83 19.20
C LEU A 215 -27.21 -13.40 18.65
N SER A 216 -27.16 -14.08 17.50
CA SER A 216 -28.30 -14.80 16.93
C SER A 216 -28.68 -16.03 17.75
N SER A 217 -27.72 -16.71 18.38
CA SER A 217 -28.02 -17.82 19.30
C SER A 217 -28.56 -17.33 20.66
N LEU A 218 -28.19 -16.11 21.07
CA LEU A 218 -28.75 -15.40 22.23
C LEU A 218 -30.17 -14.87 22.02
N THR A 219 -30.57 -14.58 20.78
CA THR A 219 -31.88 -14.02 20.44
C THR A 219 -32.84 -15.03 19.81
N GLY A 220 -32.34 -16.21 19.41
CA GLY A 220 -33.08 -17.27 18.73
C GLY A 220 -33.70 -18.37 19.60
N ALA A 221 -33.53 -18.33 20.92
CA ALA A 221 -34.21 -19.25 21.84
C ALA A 221 -35.17 -18.46 22.76
N GLY A 222 -36.46 -18.53 22.46
CA GLY A 222 -37.49 -18.03 23.35
C GLY A 222 -37.46 -18.77 24.69
N GLY A 223 -37.48 -18.01 25.78
CA GLY A 223 -37.88 -18.50 27.10
C GLY A 223 -36.76 -18.98 28.03
N SER A 224 -36.65 -18.27 29.16
CA SER A 224 -36.17 -18.73 30.47
C SER A 224 -34.73 -19.25 30.56
N GLY A 225 -33.83 -18.42 31.12
CA GLY A 225 -32.56 -18.91 31.67
C GLY A 225 -31.33 -18.01 31.47
N ALA A 226 -31.48 -16.70 31.25
CA ALA A 226 -30.34 -15.78 31.18
C ALA A 226 -29.84 -15.38 32.57
N THR A 227 -29.33 -16.33 33.34
CA THR A 227 -28.52 -16.08 34.54
C THR A 227 -27.42 -17.15 34.59
N SER A 228 -26.22 -16.89 34.05
CA SER A 228 -24.96 -17.43 34.63
C SER A 228 -23.65 -17.09 33.88
N TRP A 229 -23.64 -16.61 32.63
CA TRP A 229 -22.35 -16.48 31.89
C TRP A 229 -22.02 -15.09 31.34
N VAL A 230 -22.88 -14.08 31.56
CA VAL A 230 -22.56 -12.67 31.27
C VAL A 230 -21.52 -12.09 32.25
N GLY A 231 -21.09 -12.84 33.29
CA GLY A 231 -20.09 -12.37 34.25
C GLY A 231 -18.63 -12.34 33.75
N GLY A 232 -18.34 -12.79 32.53
CA GLY A 232 -16.95 -12.96 32.04
C GLY A 232 -16.49 -12.06 30.89
N LEU A 233 -17.38 -11.27 30.27
CA LEU A 233 -17.01 -10.50 29.06
C LEU A 233 -17.41 -9.01 29.08
N VAL A 234 -18.25 -8.58 30.04
CA VAL A 234 -18.58 -7.15 30.21
C VAL A 234 -17.56 -6.39 31.06
N ASP A 235 -16.66 -7.08 31.78
CA ASP A 235 -15.57 -6.43 32.53
C ASP A 235 -14.37 -6.02 31.66
N ALA A 236 -14.41 -6.32 30.35
CA ALA A 236 -13.41 -5.90 29.38
C ALA A 236 -13.86 -4.73 28.48
N ILE A 237 -15.13 -4.31 28.56
CA ILE A 237 -15.70 -3.32 27.62
C ILE A 237 -16.32 -2.10 28.34
N LEU A 238 -16.72 -2.17 29.61
CA LEU A 238 -17.29 -1.02 30.33
C LEU A 238 -16.89 -0.99 31.82
N GLY A 239 -15.68 -0.51 32.11
CA GLY A 239 -15.22 -0.10 33.44
C GLY A 239 -14.43 1.21 33.33
N PRO A 240 -14.57 2.17 34.27
CA PRO A 240 -14.56 3.59 33.95
C PRO A 240 -13.16 4.11 33.59
N ALA A 241 -13.12 4.97 32.58
CA ALA A 241 -12.06 5.95 32.40
C ALA A 241 -12.07 6.92 33.59
N ALA A 242 -11.42 6.53 34.68
CA ALA A 242 -11.00 7.46 35.72
C ALA A 242 -9.62 8.00 35.32
N ALA A 243 -9.60 9.27 34.94
CA ALA A 243 -8.38 10.02 34.69
C ALA A 243 -7.46 9.96 35.92
N ALA A 244 -6.28 9.37 35.74
CA ALA A 244 -5.14 9.56 36.63
C ALA A 244 -3.96 10.02 35.77
N ALA A 245 -3.55 11.27 35.96
CA ALA A 245 -2.30 11.82 35.46
C ALA A 245 -1.12 10.95 35.94
N PRO A 246 -0.02 10.83 35.17
CA PRO A 246 1.15 10.09 35.64
C PRO A 246 1.81 10.84 36.81
N ALA A 247 1.62 10.32 38.02
CA ALA A 247 2.49 10.62 39.15
C ALA A 247 3.71 9.69 39.06
N ASN A 248 4.90 10.30 39.00
CA ASN A 248 6.18 9.61 39.10
C ASN A 248 6.22 8.75 40.37
N ALA A 249 6.53 7.46 40.22
CA ALA A 249 6.80 6.58 41.34
C ALA A 249 8.21 6.85 41.87
N ASP A 250 8.28 7.47 43.04
CA ASP A 250 9.41 7.38 43.94
C ASP A 250 9.65 5.90 44.31
N GLY A 251 10.76 5.35 43.85
CA GLY A 251 11.29 4.04 44.24
C GLY A 251 12.76 4.19 44.64
N GLY A 252 12.99 4.60 45.89
CA GLY A 252 14.31 4.84 46.46
C GLY A 252 15.19 3.60 46.58
N TYR A 253 16.47 3.79 46.29
CA TYR A 253 17.58 2.90 46.67
C TYR A 253 18.00 3.14 48.15
N PRO A 254 18.59 2.14 48.83
CA PRO A 254 18.72 2.09 50.30
C PRO A 254 19.77 3.07 50.91
N PRO A 255 19.72 3.29 52.25
CA PRO A 255 20.44 4.38 52.90
C PRO A 255 21.92 4.09 53.16
N CYS A 256 22.81 4.93 52.62
CA CYS A 256 24.22 5.00 52.98
C CYS A 256 24.44 6.00 54.13
N ARG A 257 25.22 5.56 55.12
CA ARG A 257 25.51 6.21 56.41
C ARG A 257 26.07 7.64 56.32
N ARG A 258 25.70 8.45 57.32
CA ARG A 258 26.33 9.73 57.74
C ARG A 258 27.84 9.65 57.99
N ARG A 259 28.58 10.65 57.48
CA ARG A 259 29.65 11.48 58.12
C ARG A 259 30.17 12.40 56.98
N GLY A 260 30.22 13.73 56.97
CA GLY A 260 30.32 14.81 57.93
C GLY A 260 31.32 15.83 57.34
N VAL A 261 31.09 17.14 57.55
CA VAL A 261 32.03 18.29 57.43
C VAL A 261 31.90 19.22 56.20
N GLN A 262 32.07 20.51 56.53
CA GLN A 262 31.70 21.83 55.99
C GLN A 262 32.50 22.40 54.78
N PRO A 263 32.12 23.62 54.29
CA PRO A 263 32.51 24.17 52.99
C PRO A 263 33.55 25.33 53.04
N SER A 264 34.10 25.63 51.87
CA SER A 264 34.72 26.91 51.42
C SER A 264 35.01 26.74 49.91
N GLY A 265 34.97 27.70 49.00
CA GLY A 265 34.68 29.14 48.97
C GLY A 265 34.83 29.61 47.51
N ASP A 266 34.27 30.79 47.22
CA ASP A 266 34.57 31.77 46.16
C ASP A 266 35.31 31.38 44.87
N SER A 267 34.78 31.80 43.71
CA SER A 267 35.37 32.91 42.93
C SER A 267 34.58 33.23 41.65
N GLN A 268 34.66 34.51 41.28
CA GLN A 268 33.93 35.27 40.27
C GLN A 268 34.40 34.97 38.83
N ASP A 269 33.51 35.25 37.87
CA ASP A 269 33.88 35.50 36.46
C ASP A 269 33.57 36.97 36.13
N PRO A 270 34.56 37.72 35.61
CA PRO A 270 34.23 38.58 34.50
C PRO A 270 35.26 38.58 33.35
N SER A 271 34.72 38.92 32.18
CA SER A 271 35.34 39.62 31.04
C SER A 271 35.80 38.78 29.84
N ARG A 272 35.24 39.14 28.68
CA ARG A 272 35.90 39.63 27.45
C ARG A 272 34.92 39.46 26.25
N ALA A 273 34.57 40.46 25.44
CA ALA A 273 35.40 41.40 24.67
C ALA A 273 36.47 40.71 23.84
#